data_AF-A0A5J4S7P6-F1
#
_entry.id   AF-A0A5J4S7P6-F1
#
_cell.length_a   1.000
_cell.length_b   1.000
_cell.length_c   1.000
_cell.angle_alpha   90.00
_cell.angle_beta   90.00
_cell.angle_gamma   90.00
#
_symmetry.space_group_name_H-M   'P 1'
#
loop_
_entity.id
_entity.type
_entity.pdbx_description
1 polymer ?
#
loop_
_entity_poly.entity_id
_entity_poly.type
_entity_poly.pdbx_seq_one_letter_code
_entity_poly.pdbx_strand_id
1 'polypeptide(L)'
;MKTEIRIINYVDDILLLHQNKEYLKNMTQKAIQILIYFGFAMNTEKSETEPNQTVIFLGWEWNLANAKVKTKPKKRLLLLHDLYNMRRWIKTGIEITVKQTAKLIGKLNYLRLLFQEASLFLNTMDHQKAQAARLRGWNTTMIMNKTAIPDINW
;
A
#
# COMPACT_ATOMS: atom_id res chain seq x y z
N MET A 1 -8.19 -13.15 30.59
CA MET A 1 -8.53 -13.91 29.38
C MET A 1 -7.22 -14.32 28.71
N LYS A 2 -7.02 -15.61 28.40
CA LYS A 2 -5.94 -16.02 27.49
C LYS A 2 -6.37 -15.63 26.08
N THR A 3 -5.77 -14.59 25.53
CA THR A 3 -5.92 -14.26 24.11
C THR A 3 -5.13 -15.26 23.29
N GLU A 4 -5.75 -15.86 22.28
CA GLU A 4 -5.05 -16.70 21.31
C GLU A 4 -4.08 -15.86 20.47
N ILE A 5 -3.06 -16.50 19.89
CA ILE A 5 -2.16 -15.83 18.94
C ILE A 5 -2.91 -15.47 17.66
N ARG A 6 -2.69 -14.27 17.16
CA ARG A 6 -3.24 -13.84 15.87
C ARG A 6 -2.17 -14.03 14.79
N ILE A 7 -2.55 -14.67 13.69
CA ILE A 7 -1.70 -14.94 12.54
C ILE A 7 -2.29 -14.22 11.32
N ILE A 8 -1.47 -13.46 10.61
CA ILE A 8 -1.81 -12.82 9.34
C ILE A 8 -0.83 -13.38 8.31
N ASN A 9 -1.33 -13.90 7.19
CA ASN A 9 -0.49 -14.37 6.10
C ASN A 9 -0.77 -13.62 4.80
N TYR A 10 0.23 -13.58 3.93
CA TYR A 10 0.10 -13.17 2.54
C TYR A 10 1.20 -13.86 1.72
N VAL A 11 0.85 -14.95 1.04
CA VAL A 11 1.80 -15.79 0.28
C VAL A 11 2.92 -16.29 1.21
N ASP A 12 4.12 -15.73 1.10
CA ASP A 12 5.33 -16.06 1.85
C ASP A 12 5.57 -15.16 3.08
N ASP A 13 4.85 -14.04 3.18
CA ASP A 13 4.92 -13.13 4.33
C ASP A 13 3.96 -13.58 5.45
N ILE A 14 4.49 -13.86 6.65
CA ILE A 14 3.70 -14.25 7.83
C ILE A 14 3.97 -13.28 8.98
N LEU A 15 2.92 -12.74 9.60
CA LEU A 15 2.98 -11.87 10.77
C LEU A 15 2.23 -12.51 11.95
N LEU A 16 2.94 -12.64 13.07
CA LEU A 16 2.41 -13.16 14.34
C LEU A 16 2.22 -12.01 15.32
N LEU A 17 1.05 -11.95 15.97
CA LEU A 17 0.69 -10.89 16.90
C LEU A 17 0.16 -11.48 18.21
N HIS A 18 0.69 -10.99 19.32
CA HIS A 18 0.22 -11.32 20.67
C HIS A 18 0.64 -10.24 21.68
N GLN A 19 -0.17 -10.02 22.72
CA GLN A 19 0.09 -8.96 23.72
C GLN A 19 1.27 -9.30 24.65
N ASN A 20 1.42 -10.57 25.02
CA ASN A 20 2.55 -11.04 25.83
C ASN A 20 3.77 -11.33 24.93
N LYS A 21 4.87 -10.60 25.17
CA LYS A 21 6.14 -10.69 24.45
C LYS A 21 6.78 -12.07 24.51
N GLU A 22 6.85 -12.67 25.68
CA GLU A 22 7.50 -13.97 25.89
C GLU A 22 6.71 -15.09 25.23
N TYR A 23 5.38 -15.05 25.36
CA TYR A 23 4.50 -15.97 24.64
C TYR A 23 4.65 -15.82 23.13
N LEU A 24 4.72 -14.60 22.60
CA LEU A 24 4.92 -14.35 21.18
C LEU A 24 6.25 -14.96 20.70
N LYS A 25 7.34 -14.73 21.44
CA LYS A 25 8.66 -15.31 21.13
C LYS A 25 8.61 -16.84 21.06
N ASN A 26 7.99 -17.47 22.05
CA ASN A 26 7.83 -18.93 22.09
C ASN A 26 6.98 -19.44 20.92
N MET A 27 5.91 -18.74 20.55
CA MET A 27 5.06 -19.11 19.42
C MET A 27 5.77 -18.91 18.07
N THR A 28 6.56 -17.85 17.91
CA THR A 28 7.37 -17.63 16.71
C THR A 28 8.35 -18.78 16.50
N GLN A 29 9.03 -19.24 17.54
CA GLN A 29 9.94 -20.39 17.44
C GLN A 29 9.21 -21.67 17.04
N LYS A 30 8.04 -21.95 17.64
CA LYS A 30 7.22 -23.10 17.25
C LYS A 30 6.74 -23.01 15.80
N ALA A 31 6.30 -21.83 15.35
CA ALA A 31 5.87 -21.61 13.98
C ALA A 31 7.01 -21.88 12.99
N ILE A 32 8.23 -21.42 13.28
CA ILE A 32 9.43 -21.70 12.46
C ILE A 32 9.70 -23.20 12.39
N GLN A 33 9.66 -23.91 13.51
CA GLN A 33 9.86 -25.37 13.53
C GLN A 33 8.83 -26.12 12.70
N ILE A 34 7.56 -25.71 12.79
CA ILE A 34 6.47 -26.28 12.00
C ILE A 34 6.68 -26.02 10.50
N LEU A 35 7.05 -24.81 10.11
CA LEU A 35 7.33 -24.47 8.71
C LEU A 35 8.48 -25.32 8.15
N ILE A 36 9.58 -25.46 8.91
CA ILE A 36 10.70 -26.32 8.53
C ILE A 36 10.27 -27.79 8.42
N TYR A 37 9.46 -28.28 9.37
CA TYR A 37 8.92 -29.65 9.34
C TYR A 37 8.11 -29.92 8.07
N PHE A 38 7.33 -28.94 7.61
CA PHE A 38 6.60 -29.02 6.34
C PHE A 38 7.45 -28.78 5.09
N GLY A 39 8.77 -28.62 5.23
CA GLY A 39 9.70 -28.48 4.11
C GLY A 39 9.88 -27.05 3.59
N PHE A 40 9.37 -26.03 4.29
CA PHE A 40 9.63 -24.63 3.94
C PHE A 40 11.02 -24.19 4.40
N ALA A 41 11.73 -23.46 3.53
CA ALA A 41 12.99 -22.81 3.87
C ALA A 41 12.73 -21.37 4.36
N MET A 42 13.25 -21.03 5.54
CA MET A 42 13.12 -19.69 6.11
C MET A 42 14.25 -18.78 5.63
N ASN A 43 13.91 -17.55 5.23
CA ASN A 43 14.90 -16.51 4.97
C ASN A 43 15.28 -15.82 6.28
N THR A 44 16.37 -16.25 6.92
CA THR A 44 16.81 -15.72 8.22
C THR A 44 17.28 -14.27 8.18
N GLU A 45 17.72 -13.77 7.02
CA GLU A 45 18.15 -12.37 6.86
C GLU A 45 16.97 -11.40 6.82
N LYS A 46 15.83 -11.83 6.26
CA LYS A 46 14.61 -11.01 6.12
C LYS A 46 13.60 -11.25 7.24
N SER A 47 13.70 -12.36 7.97
CA SER A 47 12.74 -12.72 9.01
C SER A 47 13.08 -12.04 10.34
N GLU A 48 12.13 -11.28 10.88
CA GLU A 48 12.22 -10.74 12.24
C GLU A 48 11.62 -11.74 13.24
N THR A 49 12.48 -12.39 14.04
CA THR A 49 12.03 -13.43 15.00
C THR A 49 11.88 -12.90 16.43
N GLU A 50 12.50 -11.77 16.74
CA GLU A 50 12.34 -11.11 18.04
C GLU A 50 11.10 -10.21 18.03
N PRO A 51 10.22 -10.31 19.05
CA PRO A 51 9.04 -9.45 19.13
C PRO A 51 9.38 -7.97 19.16
N ASN A 52 8.76 -7.19 18.28
CA ASN A 52 8.92 -5.75 18.19
C ASN A 52 7.55 -5.06 18.03
N GLN A 53 7.46 -3.80 18.46
CA GLN A 53 6.27 -2.96 18.26
C GLN A 53 6.31 -2.21 16.92
N THR A 54 7.48 -2.13 16.29
CA THR A 54 7.61 -1.64 14.91
C THR A 54 7.98 -2.81 14.02
N VAL A 55 7.17 -3.09 13.00
CA VAL A 55 7.38 -4.23 12.08
C VAL A 55 7.21 -3.78 10.64
N ILE A 56 8.00 -4.37 9.72
CA ILE A 56 7.82 -4.18 8.29
C ILE A 56 7.01 -5.35 7.73
N PHE A 57 5.82 -5.08 7.20
CA PHE A 57 4.93 -6.11 6.62
C PHE A 57 4.25 -5.57 5.35
N LEU A 58 4.29 -6.33 4.24
CA LEU A 58 3.75 -5.93 2.92
C LEU A 58 4.32 -4.61 2.37
N GLY A 59 5.56 -4.30 2.74
CA GLY A 59 6.26 -3.07 2.34
C GLY A 59 5.86 -1.81 3.13
N TRP A 60 5.11 -1.99 4.22
CA TRP A 60 4.67 -0.96 5.16
C TRP A 60 5.40 -1.10 6.50
N GLU A 61 5.78 0.02 7.09
CA GLU A 61 6.24 0.07 8.48
C GLU A 61 5.03 0.31 9.37
N TRP A 62 4.75 -0.65 10.26
CA TRP A 62 3.65 -0.61 11.20
C TRP A 62 4.19 -0.31 12.59
N ASN A 63 3.74 0.78 13.19
CA ASN A 63 3.90 1.04 14.61
C ASN A 63 2.66 0.54 15.34
N LEU A 64 2.75 -0.67 15.90
CA LEU A 64 1.66 -1.39 16.54
C LEU A 64 1.24 -0.74 17.87
N ALA A 65 2.13 -0.01 18.54
CA ALA A 65 1.82 0.69 19.79
C ALA A 65 0.77 1.79 19.61
N ASN A 66 0.81 2.49 18.48
CA ASN A 66 -0.09 3.62 18.19
C ASN A 66 -1.01 3.37 16.99
N ALA A 67 -1.04 2.15 16.45
CA ALA A 67 -1.76 1.77 15.24
C ALA A 67 -1.48 2.71 14.04
N LYS A 68 -0.22 3.15 13.89
CA LYS A 68 0.20 4.03 12.79
C LYS A 68 0.92 3.23 11.72
N VAL A 69 0.63 3.53 10.46
CA VAL A 69 1.31 2.93 9.30
C VAL A 69 2.10 4.00 8.56
N LYS A 70 3.28 3.64 8.05
CA LYS A 70 4.14 4.51 7.24
C LYS A 70 4.64 3.75 6.01
N THR A 71 4.68 4.42 4.87
CA THR A 71 5.39 3.92 3.68
C THR A 71 6.88 4.32 3.73
N LYS A 72 7.73 3.61 2.98
CA LYS A 72 9.13 3.99 2.77
C LYS A 72 9.24 5.42 2.21
N PRO A 73 10.18 6.27 2.72
CA PRO A 73 10.34 7.66 2.28
C PRO A 73 10.50 7.83 0.76
N LYS A 74 11.28 6.94 0.12
CA LYS A 74 11.49 6.95 -1.33
C LYS A 74 10.19 6.78 -2.12
N LYS A 75 9.30 5.87 -1.70
CA LYS A 75 7.98 5.68 -2.36
C LYS A 75 7.11 6.93 -2.22
N ARG A 76 7.12 7.57 -1.05
CA ARG A 76 6.38 8.82 -0.80
C ARG A 76 6.87 9.94 -1.70
N LEU A 77 8.19 10.13 -1.82
CA LEU A 77 8.77 11.18 -2.66
C LEU A 77 8.36 11.01 -4.14
N LEU A 78 8.44 9.80 -4.67
CA LEU A 78 8.03 9.49 -6.05
C LEU A 78 6.54 9.78 -6.29
N LEU A 79 5.68 9.47 -5.32
CA LEU A 79 4.25 9.80 -5.41
C LEU A 79 4.02 11.32 -5.46
N LEU A 80 4.67 12.08 -4.56
CA LEU A 80 4.52 13.54 -4.52
C LEU A 80 4.95 14.18 -5.84
N HIS A 81 6.02 13.66 -6.45
CA HIS A 81 6.47 14.09 -7.77
C HIS A 81 5.42 13.76 -8.87
N ASP A 82 4.85 12.56 -8.86
CA ASP A 82 3.81 12.18 -9.83
C ASP A 82 2.53 13.04 -9.66
N LEU A 83 2.13 13.34 -8.42
CA LEU A 83 1.00 14.21 -8.10
C LEU A 83 1.24 15.65 -8.58
N TYR A 84 2.45 16.18 -8.36
CA TYR A 84 2.84 17.49 -8.85
C TYR A 84 2.73 17.58 -10.38
N ASN A 85 3.25 16.58 -11.09
CA ASN A 85 3.17 16.52 -12.55
C ASN A 85 1.74 16.40 -13.04
N MET A 86 0.92 15.53 -12.43
CA MET A 86 -0.49 15.40 -12.77
C MET A 86 -1.23 16.72 -12.59
N ARG A 87 -1.03 17.39 -11.45
CA ARG A 87 -1.63 18.71 -11.17
C ARG A 87 -1.23 19.75 -12.23
N ARG A 88 0.04 19.77 -12.64
CA ARG A 88 0.54 20.65 -13.70
C ARG A 88 -0.17 20.34 -15.02
N TRP A 89 -0.25 19.07 -15.43
CA TRP A 89 -0.88 18.67 -16.69
C TRP A 89 -2.37 19.02 -16.72
N ILE A 90 -3.11 18.81 -15.62
CA ILE A 90 -4.52 19.19 -15.52
C ILE A 90 -4.69 20.71 -15.67
N LYS A 91 -3.83 21.51 -15.01
CA LYS A 91 -3.91 22.97 -15.08
C LYS A 91 -3.62 23.51 -16.48
N THR A 92 -2.62 22.95 -17.16
CA THR A 92 -2.21 23.37 -18.50
C THR A 92 -3.04 22.73 -19.62
N GLY A 93 -3.91 21.77 -19.32
CA GLY A 93 -4.69 21.05 -20.33
C GLY A 93 -3.83 20.14 -21.22
N ILE A 94 -2.70 19.65 -20.71
CA ILE A 94 -1.83 18.73 -21.46
C ILE A 94 -2.54 17.37 -21.60
N GLU A 95 -2.46 16.81 -22.80
CA GLU A 95 -2.90 15.44 -23.06
C GLU A 95 -2.02 14.43 -22.31
N ILE A 96 -2.68 13.53 -21.58
CA ILE A 96 -2.04 12.45 -20.83
C ILE A 96 -2.59 11.10 -21.28
N THR A 97 -1.75 10.07 -21.28
CA THR A 97 -2.23 8.72 -21.65
C THR A 97 -3.14 8.17 -20.56
N VAL A 98 -4.17 7.42 -20.96
CA VAL A 98 -5.06 6.71 -20.01
C VAL A 98 -4.25 5.82 -19.06
N LYS A 99 -3.18 5.18 -19.56
CA LYS A 99 -2.26 4.36 -18.76
C LYS A 99 -1.51 5.15 -17.69
N GLN A 100 -1.08 6.39 -17.97
CA GLN A 100 -0.43 7.24 -16.96
C GLN A 100 -1.40 7.57 -15.82
N THR A 101 -2.65 7.92 -16.15
CA THR A 101 -3.70 8.16 -15.13
C THR A 101 -3.98 6.90 -14.33
N ALA A 102 -4.14 5.74 -14.99
CA ALA A 102 -4.37 4.46 -14.32
C ALA A 102 -3.22 4.08 -13.37
N LYS A 103 -1.97 4.31 -13.80
CA LYS A 103 -0.78 4.07 -12.98
C LYS A 103 -0.78 4.94 -11.72
N LEU A 104 -1.15 6.21 -11.83
CA LEU A 104 -1.25 7.10 -10.66
C LEU A 104 -2.36 6.66 -9.70
N ILE A 105 -3.56 6.34 -10.23
CA ILE A 105 -4.68 5.82 -9.44
C ILE A 105 -4.27 4.54 -8.69
N GLY A 106 -3.59 3.60 -9.37
CA GLY A 106 -3.09 2.38 -8.74
C GLY A 106 -2.09 2.65 -7.60
N LYS A 107 -1.19 3.63 -7.77
CA LYS A 107 -0.26 4.05 -6.70
C LYS A 107 -1.00 4.68 -5.52
N LEU A 108 -2.03 5.49 -5.76
CA LEU A 108 -2.84 6.10 -4.73
C LEU A 108 -3.69 5.06 -3.97
N ASN A 109 -4.24 4.09 -4.68
CA ASN A 109 -4.96 2.96 -4.08
C ASN A 109 -4.07 2.11 -3.16
N TYR A 110 -2.83 1.83 -3.56
CA TYR A 110 -1.87 1.17 -2.66
C TYR A 110 -1.71 1.97 -1.37
N LEU A 111 -1.61 3.30 -1.46
CA LEU A 111 -1.39 4.17 -0.30
C LEU A 111 -2.65 4.59 0.47
N ARG A 112 -3.82 4.06 0.11
CA ARG A 112 -5.11 4.41 0.73
C ARG A 112 -5.12 4.23 2.26
N LEU A 113 -4.34 3.29 2.79
CA LEU A 113 -4.19 3.06 4.24
C LEU A 113 -3.60 4.26 4.99
N LEU A 114 -2.90 5.19 4.31
CA LEU A 114 -2.30 6.38 4.91
C LEU A 114 -3.21 7.60 4.93
N PHE A 115 -4.24 7.63 4.09
CA PHE A 115 -5.03 8.83 3.85
C PHE A 115 -6.49 8.54 4.20
N GLN A 116 -7.00 9.25 5.19
CA GLN A 116 -8.43 9.26 5.46
C GLN A 116 -9.16 9.75 4.20
N GLU A 117 -10.25 9.09 3.82
CA GLU A 117 -11.08 9.47 2.65
C GLU A 117 -10.40 9.39 1.27
N ALA A 118 -9.22 8.74 1.14
CA ALA A 118 -8.51 8.62 -0.15
C ALA A 118 -9.38 8.13 -1.32
N SER A 119 -10.38 7.29 -1.05
CA SER A 119 -11.29 6.80 -2.09
C SER A 119 -12.35 7.78 -2.53
N LEU A 120 -12.72 8.75 -1.70
CA LEU A 120 -13.61 9.82 -2.14
C LEU A 120 -12.89 10.73 -3.14
N PHE A 121 -11.59 10.94 -2.92
CA PHE A 121 -10.73 11.77 -3.74
C PHE A 121 -10.25 11.12 -5.04
N LEU A 122 -10.73 9.96 -5.49
CA LEU A 122 -10.30 9.37 -6.77
C LEU A 122 -11.41 9.22 -7.79
N ASN A 123 -12.65 9.52 -7.41
CA ASN A 123 -13.83 9.23 -8.22
C ASN A 123 -13.81 9.97 -9.55
N THR A 124 -13.41 11.25 -9.56
CA THR A 124 -13.45 12.09 -10.75
C THR A 124 -12.39 11.65 -11.75
N MET A 125 -11.16 11.42 -11.29
CA MET A 125 -10.08 10.88 -12.13
C MET A 125 -10.40 9.49 -12.65
N ASP A 126 -10.93 8.60 -11.81
CA ASP A 126 -11.21 7.22 -12.19
C ASP A 126 -12.33 7.12 -13.22
N HIS A 127 -13.41 7.91 -13.04
CA HIS A 127 -14.50 8.02 -13.98
C HIS A 127 -14.03 8.51 -15.35
N GLN A 128 -13.28 9.62 -15.40
CA GLN A 128 -12.77 10.16 -16.68
C GLN A 128 -11.82 9.20 -17.37
N LYS A 129 -10.92 8.56 -16.61
CA LYS A 129 -10.05 7.49 -17.13
C LYS A 129 -10.89 6.36 -17.72
N ALA A 130 -11.87 5.86 -16.97
CA ALA A 130 -12.69 4.72 -17.39
C ALA A 130 -13.48 5.03 -18.67
N GLN A 131 -14.05 6.24 -18.77
CA GLN A 131 -14.74 6.71 -19.95
C GLN A 131 -13.80 6.78 -21.17
N ALA A 132 -12.60 7.37 -21.02
CA ALA A 132 -11.63 7.44 -22.10
C ALA A 132 -11.15 6.05 -22.54
N ALA A 133 -10.85 5.17 -21.59
CA ALA A 133 -10.46 3.78 -21.85
C ALA A 133 -11.54 3.02 -22.62
N ARG A 134 -12.81 3.18 -22.24
CA ARG A 134 -13.95 2.52 -22.87
C ARG A 134 -14.21 3.03 -24.29
N LEU A 135 -14.11 4.34 -24.52
CA LEU A 135 -14.44 4.95 -25.82
C LEU A 135 -13.30 4.85 -26.83
N ARG A 136 -12.04 4.96 -26.38
CA ARG A 136 -10.87 5.15 -27.25
C ARG A 136 -9.72 4.17 -26.98
N GLY A 137 -9.88 3.26 -26.01
CA GLY A 137 -8.88 2.25 -25.66
C GLY A 137 -7.79 2.74 -24.69
N TRP A 138 -6.96 1.82 -24.20
CA TRP A 138 -5.95 2.11 -23.17
C TRP A 138 -4.72 2.89 -23.66
N ASN A 139 -4.44 2.86 -24.97
CA ASN A 139 -3.29 3.55 -25.55
C ASN A 139 -3.59 5.00 -25.96
N THR A 140 -4.85 5.44 -25.84
CA THR A 140 -5.26 6.81 -26.16
C THR A 140 -4.73 7.81 -25.13
N THR A 141 -4.65 9.07 -25.57
CA THR A 141 -4.53 10.23 -24.70
C THR A 141 -5.90 10.81 -24.35
N MET A 142 -5.95 11.58 -23.26
CA MET A 142 -7.10 12.34 -22.80
C MET A 142 -6.64 13.60 -22.07
N ILE A 143 -7.46 14.63 -22.10
CA ILE A 143 -7.29 15.83 -21.27
C ILE A 143 -8.12 15.61 -20.00
N MET A 144 -7.46 15.65 -18.85
CA MET A 144 -8.12 15.54 -17.55
C MET A 144 -8.81 16.85 -17.20
N ASN A 145 -10.09 16.81 -16.86
CA ASN A 145 -10.84 17.99 -16.47
C ASN A 145 -10.30 18.57 -15.15
N LYS A 146 -10.28 19.90 -15.04
CA LYS A 146 -9.90 20.63 -13.84
C LYS A 146 -10.75 20.27 -12.61
N THR A 147 -11.94 19.70 -12.80
CA THR A 147 -12.76 19.13 -11.71
C THR A 147 -12.07 17.98 -10.97
N ALA A 148 -11.01 17.38 -11.53
CA ALA A 148 -10.19 16.37 -10.87
C ALA A 148 -8.99 16.96 -10.09
N ILE A 149 -8.85 18.28 -9.99
CA ILE A 149 -7.81 18.90 -9.14
C ILE A 149 -8.03 18.60 -7.64
N PRO A 150 -9.25 18.70 -7.09
CA PRO A 150 -9.52 18.36 -5.68
C PRO A 150 -9.10 16.94 -5.32
N ASP A 151 -9.25 15.98 -6.23
CA ASP A 151 -8.86 14.56 -6.09
C ASP A 151 -7.37 14.38 -5.67
N ILE A 152 -6.51 15.36 -5.98
CA ILE A 152 -5.06 15.28 -5.77
C ILE A 152 -4.49 16.47 -4.96
N ASN A 153 -5.34 17.20 -4.25
CA ASN A 153 -5.00 18.43 -3.52
C ASN A 153 -5.19 18.36 -2.00
N TRP A 154 -5.44 17.18 -1.45
CA TRP A 154 -5.53 16.94 0.00
C TRP A 154 -4.19 17.11 0.71
#